data_AF-A0A5F8A301-F1
#
_entry.id   AF-A0A5F8A301-F1
#
_cell.length_a   1.000
_cell.length_b   1.000
_cell.length_c   1.000
_cell.angle_alpha   90.00
_cell.angle_beta   90.00
_cell.angle_gamma   90.00
#
_symmetry.space_group_name_H-M   'P 1'
#
loop_
_entity.id
_entity.type
_entity.pdbx_description
1 polymer ?
#
loop_
_entity_poly.entity_id
_entity_poly.type
_entity_poly.pdbx_seq_one_letter_code
_entity_poly.pdbx_strand_id
1 'polypeptide(L)'
;MGAQLCFEANAKAPREALRFHAETKGAQVRLDTRGCTAHRRATFHDGIVFSQRPVRLGEPVVLRLLREESGWCGGLRVGFTRLDPACVSVPSLPPFVCPDLEEQSPTWAAVLPEGCALVGDVVRFWVDRRGRLFAKVNAGCRFLLREGVPVGAPLWAVMDVYGTTKAIELLGEATVGTPQGRWGDGGSRGTPHRSRATGRTFTFSYSVRPCPVLAVKMGTGDTR
;
A
#
# COMPACT_ATOMS: atom_id res chain seq x y z
N MET A 1 31.86 43.95 -12.41
CA MET A 1 30.41 44.08 -12.12
C MET A 1 29.66 43.30 -13.18
N GLY A 2 28.83 42.30 -12.96
CA GLY A 2 28.40 41.51 -11.82
C GLY A 2 27.53 40.40 -12.45
N ALA A 3 27.77 39.15 -12.11
CA ALA A 3 26.95 38.04 -12.57
C ALA A 3 25.63 38.03 -11.79
N GLN A 4 24.50 37.93 -12.47
CA GLN A 4 23.24 37.54 -11.85
C GLN A 4 22.64 36.40 -12.69
N LEU A 5 23.07 35.18 -12.37
CA LEU A 5 22.34 33.96 -12.72
C LEU A 5 21.09 33.95 -11.85
N CYS A 6 19.95 34.32 -12.43
CA CYS A 6 18.65 34.09 -11.81
C CYS A 6 18.43 32.57 -11.79
N PHE A 7 18.52 31.98 -10.60
CA PHE A 7 18.07 30.62 -10.34
C PHE A 7 16.55 30.61 -10.47
N GLU A 8 16.04 30.26 -11.64
CA GLU A 8 14.62 29.99 -11.81
C GLU A 8 14.28 28.74 -10.98
N ALA A 9 13.45 28.95 -9.97
CA ALA A 9 12.84 27.87 -9.22
C ALA A 9 12.04 27.00 -10.19
N ASN A 10 12.56 25.81 -10.50
CA ASN A 10 11.86 24.81 -11.29
C ASN A 10 10.62 24.33 -10.51
N ALA A 11 9.51 25.06 -10.67
CA ALA A 11 8.18 24.66 -10.24
C ALA A 11 7.77 23.48 -11.13
N LYS A 12 8.15 22.28 -10.69
CA LYS A 12 7.83 21.00 -11.31
C LYS A 12 6.33 20.93 -11.59
N ALA A 13 5.95 20.81 -12.87
CA ALA A 13 4.58 20.68 -13.33
C ALA A 13 3.77 19.68 -12.45
N PRO A 14 2.46 19.94 -12.23
CA PRO A 14 1.62 19.10 -11.39
C PRO A 14 1.68 17.65 -11.87
N ARG A 15 1.91 16.75 -10.92
CA ARG A 15 2.11 15.33 -11.20
C ARG A 15 0.79 14.71 -11.61
N GLU A 16 0.84 13.83 -12.61
CA GLU A 16 -0.31 13.00 -12.91
C GLU A 16 -0.66 12.16 -11.68
N ALA A 17 -1.90 12.31 -11.18
CA ALA A 17 -2.40 11.56 -10.04
C ALA A 17 -2.33 10.05 -10.32
N LEU A 18 -1.97 9.28 -9.30
CA LEU A 18 -1.97 7.83 -9.39
C LEU A 18 -3.39 7.30 -9.62
N ARG A 19 -3.47 6.29 -10.48
CA ARG A 19 -4.65 5.51 -10.81
C ARG A 19 -4.25 4.04 -10.84
N PHE A 20 -5.22 3.15 -10.80
CA PHE A 20 -5.00 1.74 -11.06
C PHE A 20 -4.77 1.53 -12.56
N HIS A 21 -3.88 0.60 -12.89
CA HIS A 21 -3.68 0.16 -14.26
C HIS A 21 -4.96 -0.49 -14.78
N ALA A 22 -5.41 -0.06 -15.97
CA ALA A 22 -6.76 -0.37 -16.44
C ALA A 22 -6.93 -1.84 -16.83
N GLU A 23 -5.90 -2.46 -17.38
CA GLU A 23 -5.98 -3.80 -17.98
C GLU A 23 -5.49 -4.87 -16.99
N THR A 24 -4.23 -4.76 -16.58
CA THR A 24 -3.53 -5.64 -15.64
C THR A 24 -4.05 -5.50 -14.21
N LYS A 25 -4.96 -6.40 -13.84
CA LYS A 25 -5.56 -6.55 -12.51
C LYS A 25 -6.10 -7.97 -12.35
N GLY A 26 -6.29 -8.39 -11.11
CA GLY A 26 -6.84 -9.70 -10.78
C GLY A 26 -8.28 -9.87 -11.28
N ALA A 27 -8.67 -11.11 -11.54
CA ALA A 27 -9.95 -11.46 -12.16
C ALA A 27 -11.19 -11.02 -11.35
N GLN A 28 -11.04 -10.87 -10.03
CA GLN A 28 -12.12 -10.40 -9.16
C GLN A 28 -12.18 -8.86 -9.07
N VAL A 29 -11.24 -8.13 -9.65
CA VAL A 29 -11.19 -6.67 -9.54
C VAL A 29 -12.07 -6.00 -10.58
N ARG A 30 -12.92 -5.07 -10.13
CA ARG A 30 -13.54 -4.04 -10.96
C ARG A 30 -13.02 -2.67 -10.57
N LEU A 31 -12.67 -1.91 -11.59
CA LEU A 31 -12.29 -0.51 -11.45
C LEU A 31 -13.49 0.39 -11.73
N ASP A 32 -13.51 1.57 -11.12
CA ASP A 32 -14.41 2.64 -11.56
C ASP A 32 -13.96 3.24 -12.90
N THR A 33 -14.81 4.07 -13.50
CA THR A 33 -14.54 4.73 -14.79
C THR A 33 -13.30 5.62 -14.75
N ARG A 34 -12.97 6.14 -13.57
CA ARG A 34 -11.80 7.01 -13.34
C ARG A 34 -10.52 6.21 -13.11
N GLY A 35 -10.59 4.89 -12.92
CA GLY A 35 -9.47 4.06 -12.50
C GLY A 35 -8.92 4.42 -11.12
N CYS A 36 -9.65 5.15 -10.29
CA CYS A 36 -9.22 5.55 -8.95
C CYS A 36 -9.71 4.58 -7.88
N THR A 37 -10.77 3.81 -8.14
CA THR A 37 -11.36 2.89 -7.19
C THR A 37 -11.22 1.46 -7.67
N ALA A 38 -10.77 0.56 -6.79
CA ALA A 38 -10.72 -0.88 -7.04
C ALA A 38 -11.63 -1.61 -6.05
N HIS A 39 -12.50 -2.48 -6.57
CA HIS A 39 -13.44 -3.28 -5.80
C HIS A 39 -13.32 -4.76 -6.18
N ARG A 40 -13.14 -5.63 -5.18
CA ARG A 40 -13.14 -7.08 -5.34
C ARG A 40 -14.57 -7.61 -5.36
N ARG A 41 -15.00 -8.23 -6.47
CA ARG A 41 -16.39 -8.69 -6.67
C ARG A 41 -16.80 -9.82 -5.72
N ALA A 42 -16.08 -10.93 -5.74
CA ALA A 42 -16.40 -12.12 -4.97
C ALA A 42 -15.14 -12.71 -4.31
N THR A 43 -15.32 -13.86 -3.64
CA THR A 43 -14.28 -14.71 -3.03
C THR A 43 -13.44 -14.02 -1.96
N PHE A 44 -12.13 -14.24 -1.91
CA PHE A 44 -11.14 -13.58 -1.04
C PHE A 44 -9.77 -13.40 -1.72
N HIS A 45 -9.66 -13.76 -3.01
CA HIS A 45 -8.43 -13.81 -3.79
C HIS A 45 -8.63 -13.15 -5.17
N ASP A 46 -7.58 -13.15 -6.01
CA ASP A 46 -7.52 -12.48 -7.31
C ASP A 46 -7.83 -10.97 -7.21
N GLY A 47 -7.36 -10.36 -6.12
CA GLY A 47 -7.56 -8.94 -5.77
C GLY A 47 -6.41 -8.02 -6.19
N ILE A 48 -5.44 -8.52 -6.95
CA ILE A 48 -4.20 -7.81 -7.28
C ILE A 48 -4.48 -6.61 -8.18
N VAL A 49 -3.91 -5.45 -7.85
CA VAL A 49 -3.94 -4.23 -8.66
C VAL A 49 -2.57 -3.56 -8.67
N PHE A 50 -2.30 -2.82 -9.75
CA PHE A 50 -1.05 -2.09 -9.93
C PHE A 50 -1.33 -0.60 -10.16
N SER A 51 -0.37 0.27 -9.85
CA SER A 51 -0.41 1.66 -10.32
C SER A 51 -0.28 1.72 -11.84
N GLN A 52 -0.91 2.70 -12.49
CA GLN A 52 -0.85 2.86 -13.94
C GLN A 52 0.50 3.37 -14.45
N ARG A 53 1.32 3.94 -13.56
CA ARG A 53 2.66 4.45 -13.85
C ARG A 53 3.66 4.08 -12.75
N PRO A 54 4.97 4.20 -13.01
CA PRO A 54 5.98 4.13 -11.96
C PRO A 54 5.74 5.18 -10.86
N VAL A 55 6.03 4.78 -9.63
CA VAL A 55 6.03 5.62 -8.43
C VAL A 55 7.47 6.07 -8.16
N ARG A 56 7.66 7.37 -7.92
CA ARG A 56 9.00 7.89 -7.61
C ARG A 56 9.41 7.49 -6.19
N LEU A 57 10.72 7.36 -5.96
CA LEU A 57 11.24 7.15 -4.60
C LEU A 57 10.77 8.24 -3.65
N GLY A 58 10.25 7.84 -2.49
CA GLY A 58 9.67 8.72 -1.48
C GLY A 58 8.31 9.33 -1.84
N GLU A 59 7.74 9.06 -3.02
CA GLU A 59 6.37 9.45 -3.35
C GLU A 59 5.39 8.56 -2.56
N PRO A 60 4.53 9.13 -1.69
CA PRO A 60 3.56 8.34 -0.95
C PRO A 60 2.43 7.92 -1.87
N VAL A 61 2.16 6.62 -1.89
CA VAL A 61 0.92 6.08 -2.45
C VAL A 61 -0.15 6.11 -1.38
N VAL A 62 -1.23 6.84 -1.66
CA VAL A 62 -2.27 7.16 -0.68
C VAL A 62 -3.55 6.42 -1.05
N LEU A 63 -4.03 5.59 -0.14
CA LEU A 63 -5.22 4.78 -0.29
C LEU A 63 -6.25 5.15 0.76
N ARG A 64 -7.53 5.16 0.38
CA ARG A 64 -8.65 5.15 1.33
C ARG A 64 -9.31 3.77 1.32
N LEU A 65 -9.56 3.18 2.48
CA LEU A 65 -10.38 1.98 2.58
C LEU A 65 -11.85 2.38 2.44
N LEU A 66 -12.55 1.81 1.46
CA LEU A 66 -13.93 2.16 1.17
C LEU A 66 -14.94 1.14 1.69
N ARG A 67 -14.55 -0.14 1.74
CA ARG A 67 -15.45 -1.22 2.14
C ARG A 67 -14.68 -2.39 2.70
N GLU A 68 -15.29 -3.02 3.70
CA GLU A 68 -14.88 -4.29 4.26
C GLU A 68 -15.99 -5.35 4.11
N GLU A 69 -15.59 -6.62 4.16
CA GLU A 69 -16.47 -7.78 4.13
C GLU A 69 -16.13 -8.70 5.31
N SER A 70 -17.09 -8.88 6.22
CA SER A 70 -16.97 -9.79 7.35
C SER A 70 -16.95 -11.25 6.90
N GLY A 71 -16.32 -12.13 7.69
CA GLY A 71 -16.26 -13.57 7.41
C GLY A 71 -15.02 -14.00 6.62
N TRP A 72 -14.11 -13.07 6.34
CA TRP A 72 -12.76 -13.34 5.86
C TRP A 72 -11.73 -12.97 6.92
N CYS A 73 -10.54 -13.55 6.82
CA CYS A 73 -9.39 -13.20 7.66
C CYS A 73 -8.30 -12.51 6.82
N GLY A 74 -7.46 -11.73 7.49
CA GLY A 74 -6.41 -10.94 6.85
C GLY A 74 -6.93 -9.63 6.25
N GLY A 75 -6.02 -8.80 5.75
CA GLY A 75 -6.35 -7.46 5.27
C GLY A 75 -5.52 -7.01 4.07
N LEU A 76 -5.67 -5.74 3.72
CA LEU A 76 -4.99 -5.08 2.61
C LEU A 76 -3.47 -5.37 2.62
N ARG A 77 -2.96 -5.79 1.47
CA ARG A 77 -1.52 -5.94 1.23
C ARG A 77 -1.05 -4.82 0.32
N VAL A 78 0.13 -4.27 0.62
CA VAL A 78 0.72 -3.16 -0.12
C VAL A 78 2.20 -3.42 -0.37
N GLY A 79 2.70 -2.91 -1.48
CA GLY A 79 4.09 -3.10 -1.86
C GLY A 79 4.48 -2.41 -3.15
N PHE A 80 5.65 -2.79 -3.64
CA PHE A 80 6.18 -2.32 -4.91
C PHE A 80 6.69 -3.49 -5.75
N THR A 81 6.63 -3.34 -7.07
CA THR A 81 7.11 -4.32 -8.03
C THR A 81 7.95 -3.65 -9.12
N ARG A 82 8.86 -4.41 -9.72
CA ARG A 82 9.56 -4.03 -10.96
C ARG A 82 8.87 -4.56 -12.21
N LEU A 83 7.77 -5.30 -12.06
CA LEU A 83 6.94 -5.66 -13.19
C LEU A 83 6.28 -4.40 -13.74
N ASP A 84 6.52 -4.09 -15.02
CA ASP A 84 5.72 -3.11 -15.73
C ASP A 84 4.34 -3.72 -16.00
N PRO A 85 3.24 -3.19 -15.43
CA PRO A 85 1.91 -3.73 -15.62
C PRO A 85 1.51 -3.80 -17.10
N ALA A 86 2.03 -2.93 -17.97
CA ALA A 86 1.77 -2.98 -19.41
C ALA A 86 2.36 -4.22 -20.10
N CYS A 87 3.35 -4.88 -19.48
CA CYS A 87 4.01 -6.07 -20.00
C CYS A 87 3.60 -7.36 -19.28
N VAL A 88 2.75 -7.28 -18.24
CA VAL A 88 2.29 -8.46 -17.49
C VAL A 88 1.05 -9.05 -18.17
N SER A 89 1.12 -10.35 -18.45
CA SER A 89 -0.03 -11.11 -18.94
C SER A 89 -1.04 -11.35 -17.81
N VAL A 90 -2.31 -10.97 -17.98
CA VAL A 90 -3.34 -11.15 -16.94
C VAL A 90 -3.50 -12.62 -16.51
N PRO A 91 -3.52 -13.61 -17.43
CA PRO A 91 -3.55 -15.03 -17.05
C PRO A 91 -2.37 -15.51 -16.20
N SER A 92 -1.23 -14.79 -16.19
CA SER A 92 -0.08 -15.14 -15.35
C SER A 92 -0.11 -14.50 -13.96
N LEU A 93 -1.14 -13.69 -13.64
CA LEU A 93 -1.28 -13.15 -12.29
C LEU A 93 -1.68 -14.28 -11.33
N PRO A 94 -0.93 -14.50 -10.23
CA PRO A 94 -1.33 -15.46 -9.22
C PRO A 94 -2.50 -14.92 -8.37
N PRO A 95 -3.12 -15.78 -7.55
CA PRO A 95 -4.24 -15.38 -6.71
C PRO A 95 -3.91 -14.32 -5.65
N PHE A 96 -2.65 -14.24 -5.21
CA PHE A 96 -2.20 -13.40 -4.11
C PHE A 96 -0.91 -12.65 -4.41
N VAL A 97 -0.76 -11.44 -3.84
CA VAL A 97 0.54 -10.74 -3.86
C VAL A 97 1.55 -11.44 -2.94
N CYS A 98 1.11 -11.85 -1.74
CA CYS A 98 1.93 -12.56 -0.76
C CYS A 98 1.31 -13.95 -0.47
N PRO A 99 2.07 -15.05 -0.57
CA PRO A 99 3.47 -15.10 -1.01
C PRO A 99 3.66 -15.13 -2.53
N ASP A 100 2.63 -15.50 -3.30
CA ASP A 100 2.78 -15.98 -4.68
C ASP A 100 3.52 -15.02 -5.63
N LEU A 101 3.02 -13.78 -5.80
CA LEU A 101 3.64 -12.83 -6.72
C LEU A 101 5.04 -12.42 -6.25
N GLU A 102 5.24 -12.31 -4.94
CA GLU A 102 6.55 -11.99 -4.35
C GLU A 102 7.60 -13.08 -4.57
N GLU A 103 7.20 -14.36 -4.50
CA GLU A 103 8.13 -15.47 -4.75
C GLU A 103 8.44 -15.69 -6.24
N GLN A 104 7.52 -15.33 -7.13
CA GLN A 104 7.62 -15.58 -8.57
C GLN A 104 8.21 -14.41 -9.36
N SER A 105 8.33 -13.23 -8.75
CA SER A 105 8.64 -11.99 -9.47
C SER A 105 9.42 -10.99 -8.62
N PRO A 106 10.04 -9.96 -9.21
CA PRO A 106 10.71 -8.89 -8.46
C PRO A 106 9.67 -7.96 -7.80
N THR A 107 9.00 -8.48 -6.77
CA THR A 107 7.92 -7.84 -6.02
C THR A 107 8.24 -7.90 -4.53
N TRP A 108 8.01 -6.79 -3.83
CA TRP A 108 8.23 -6.65 -2.38
C TRP A 108 6.98 -6.10 -1.74
N ALA A 109 6.30 -6.92 -0.96
CA ALA A 109 5.02 -6.55 -0.38
C ALA A 109 4.86 -7.09 1.04
N ALA A 110 3.89 -6.54 1.75
CA ALA A 110 3.51 -7.00 3.07
C ALA A 110 2.02 -6.78 3.31
N VAL A 111 1.47 -7.59 4.21
CA VAL A 111 0.15 -7.36 4.78
C VAL A 111 0.24 -6.17 5.73
N LEU A 112 -0.73 -5.24 5.69
CA LEU A 112 -0.86 -4.27 6.77
C LEU A 112 -1.16 -5.01 8.08
N PRO A 113 -0.60 -4.58 9.22
CA PRO A 113 -0.88 -5.23 10.50
C PRO A 113 -2.39 -5.24 10.77
N GLU A 114 -2.88 -6.37 11.29
CA GLU A 114 -4.31 -6.58 11.52
C GLU A 114 -4.90 -5.51 12.43
N GLY A 115 -6.11 -5.05 12.09
CA GLY A 115 -6.80 -3.99 12.83
C GLY A 115 -6.23 -2.57 12.67
N CYS A 116 -5.17 -2.36 11.88
CA CYS A 116 -4.56 -1.03 11.74
C CYS A 116 -5.27 -0.11 10.73
N ALA A 117 -6.11 -0.63 9.84
CA ALA A 117 -6.85 0.15 8.87
C ALA A 117 -8.28 -0.35 8.80
N LEU A 118 -9.23 0.57 8.98
CA LEU A 118 -10.68 0.34 8.92
C LEU A 118 -11.28 1.11 7.75
N VAL A 119 -12.55 0.82 7.43
CA VAL A 119 -13.31 1.62 6.46
C VAL A 119 -13.27 3.12 6.83
N GLY A 120 -12.90 3.96 5.87
CA GLY A 120 -12.71 5.40 6.02
C GLY A 120 -11.26 5.82 6.28
N ASP A 121 -10.41 4.91 6.75
CA ASP A 121 -9.01 5.22 7.02
C ASP A 121 -8.20 5.47 5.75
N VAL A 122 -7.19 6.33 5.90
CA VAL A 122 -6.24 6.66 4.85
C VAL A 122 -4.89 6.01 5.14
N VAL A 123 -4.54 5.01 4.34
CA VAL A 123 -3.25 4.34 4.35
C VAL A 123 -2.30 5.07 3.40
N ARG A 124 -1.08 5.35 3.87
CA ARG A 124 0.02 5.85 3.05
C ARG A 124 1.15 4.87 3.11
N PHE A 125 1.67 4.45 1.96
CA PHE A 125 2.87 3.63 1.90
C PHE A 125 3.87 4.19 0.89
N TRP A 126 5.16 4.00 1.17
CA TRP A 126 6.24 4.51 0.33
C TRP A 126 7.52 3.72 0.57
N VAL A 127 8.43 3.81 -0.40
CA VAL A 127 9.80 3.32 -0.26
C VAL A 127 10.76 4.50 -0.09
N ASP A 128 11.62 4.42 0.92
CA ASP A 128 12.68 5.40 1.13
C ASP A 128 13.92 5.10 0.27
N ARG A 129 14.91 6.00 0.32
CA ARG A 129 16.17 5.85 -0.44
C ARG A 129 17.04 4.66 0.01
N ARG A 130 16.74 4.04 1.16
CA ARG A 130 17.46 2.87 1.68
C ARG A 130 16.76 1.56 1.28
N GLY A 131 15.70 1.62 0.47
CA GLY A 131 14.95 0.43 0.08
C GLY A 131 14.04 -0.12 1.19
N ARG A 132 13.60 0.73 2.11
CA ARG A 132 12.68 0.35 3.18
C ARG A 132 11.26 0.75 2.82
N LEU A 133 10.36 -0.22 2.80
CA LEU A 133 8.92 -0.05 2.61
C LEU A 133 8.28 0.29 3.95
N PHE A 134 7.71 1.48 4.03
CA PHE A 134 6.94 1.95 5.19
C PHE A 134 5.46 2.05 4.86
N ALA A 135 4.64 1.93 5.90
CA ALA A 135 3.26 2.38 5.86
C ALA A 135 2.90 3.22 7.10
N LYS A 136 1.87 4.04 6.95
CA LYS A 136 1.27 4.87 7.99
C LYS A 136 -0.23 4.95 7.75
N VAL A 137 -1.02 4.77 8.80
CA VAL A 137 -2.48 4.95 8.73
C VAL A 137 -2.85 6.26 9.43
N ASN A 138 -3.59 7.13 8.73
CA ASN A 138 -4.01 8.44 9.21
C ASN A 138 -2.83 9.24 9.83
N ALA A 139 -3.00 9.73 11.06
CA ALA A 139 -1.99 10.44 11.84
C ALA A 139 -1.16 9.50 12.75
N GLY A 140 -1.37 8.19 12.68
CA GLY A 140 -0.76 7.21 13.58
C GLY A 140 0.74 6.98 13.36
N CYS A 141 1.32 6.03 14.09
CA CYS A 141 2.74 5.68 13.96
C CYS A 141 3.05 5.11 12.57
N ARG A 142 4.23 5.45 12.05
CA ARG A 142 4.80 4.75 10.90
C ARG A 142 5.27 3.36 11.34
N PHE A 143 5.10 2.36 10.49
CA PHE A 143 5.68 1.04 10.71
C PHE A 143 6.43 0.58 9.45
N LEU A 144 7.53 -0.13 9.69
CA LEU A 144 8.37 -0.74 8.67
C LEU A 144 7.73 -2.06 8.27
N LEU A 145 7.35 -2.18 7.00
CA LEU A 145 6.72 -3.38 6.45
C LEU A 145 7.75 -4.36 5.89
N ARG A 146 8.74 -3.85 5.15
CA ARG A 146 9.76 -4.66 4.49
C ARG A 146 11.03 -3.87 4.22
N GLU A 147 12.16 -4.57 4.14
CA GLU A 147 13.45 -4.02 3.73
C GLU A 147 13.95 -4.69 2.45
N GLY A 148 14.98 -4.12 1.83
CA GLY A 148 15.62 -4.72 0.65
C GLY A 148 14.93 -4.42 -0.67
N VAL A 149 14.04 -3.42 -0.73
CA VAL A 149 13.42 -2.99 -2.00
C VAL A 149 14.47 -2.29 -2.88
N PRO A 150 14.81 -2.78 -4.07
CA PRO A 150 15.87 -2.22 -4.89
C PRO A 150 15.47 -0.89 -5.57
N VAL A 151 16.07 0.22 -5.14
CA VAL A 151 15.69 1.59 -5.53
C VAL A 151 16.37 2.14 -6.79
N GLY A 152 17.15 1.33 -7.50
CA GLY A 152 17.92 1.77 -8.69
C GLY A 152 17.16 1.76 -10.02
N ALA A 153 15.88 1.40 -10.03
CA ALA A 153 15.07 1.27 -11.25
C ALA A 153 13.61 1.67 -10.96
N PRO A 154 12.77 1.88 -12.00
CA PRO A 154 11.35 2.15 -11.82
C PRO A 154 10.65 1.08 -10.97
N LEU A 155 9.75 1.53 -10.10
CA LEU A 155 8.90 0.70 -9.27
C LEU A 155 7.45 1.10 -9.51
N TRP A 156 6.57 0.12 -9.65
CA TRP A 156 5.12 0.33 -9.64
C TRP A 156 4.58 -0.06 -8.28
N ALA A 157 3.56 0.65 -7.81
CA ALA A 157 2.84 0.20 -6.63
C ALA A 157 2.01 -1.02 -6.97
N VAL A 158 1.99 -1.98 -6.05
CA VAL A 158 1.14 -3.16 -6.11
C VAL A 158 0.35 -3.27 -4.81
N MET A 159 -0.92 -3.63 -4.93
CA MET A 159 -1.82 -3.82 -3.81
C MET A 159 -2.63 -5.09 -4.04
N ASP A 160 -3.06 -5.71 -2.95
CA ASP A 160 -3.96 -6.86 -2.97
C ASP A 160 -5.22 -6.51 -2.19
N VAL A 161 -6.36 -6.38 -2.88
CA VAL A 161 -7.67 -6.18 -2.25
C VAL A 161 -8.11 -7.51 -1.63
N TYR A 162 -7.49 -7.87 -0.51
CA TYR A 162 -7.52 -9.20 0.08
C TYR A 162 -8.25 -9.24 1.43
N GLY A 163 -8.78 -10.43 1.75
CA GLY A 163 -9.34 -10.73 3.07
C GLY A 163 -10.55 -9.86 3.37
N THR A 164 -10.54 -9.20 4.53
CA THR A 164 -11.61 -8.30 4.93
C THR A 164 -11.72 -7.07 4.03
N THR A 165 -10.65 -6.63 3.37
CA THR A 165 -10.69 -5.47 2.49
C THR A 165 -11.42 -5.79 1.19
N LYS A 166 -12.48 -5.02 0.89
CA LYS A 166 -13.36 -5.24 -0.27
C LYS A 166 -13.24 -4.15 -1.34
N ALA A 167 -12.93 -2.92 -0.93
CA ALA A 167 -12.69 -1.82 -1.87
C ALA A 167 -11.71 -0.78 -1.32
N ILE A 168 -10.89 -0.24 -2.21
CA ILE A 168 -9.91 0.81 -1.94
C ILE A 168 -9.97 1.90 -3.02
N GLU A 169 -9.59 3.11 -2.65
CA GLU A 169 -9.47 4.27 -3.55
C GLU A 169 -8.06 4.84 -3.51
N LEU A 170 -7.44 5.04 -4.68
CA LEU A 170 -6.23 5.84 -4.83
C LEU A 170 -6.57 7.33 -4.77
N LEU A 171 -6.02 8.02 -3.76
CA LEU A 171 -6.17 9.45 -3.59
C LEU A 171 -5.09 10.19 -4.40
N GLY A 172 -5.52 11.09 -5.29
CA GLY A 172 -4.61 12.00 -5.99
C GLY A 172 -4.02 13.06 -5.06
N GLU A 173 -2.93 13.71 -5.47
CA GLU A 173 -2.24 14.73 -4.64
C GLU A 173 -3.15 15.90 -4.20
N ALA A 174 -4.24 16.17 -4.93
CA ALA A 174 -5.18 17.25 -4.63
C ALA A 174 -6.17 16.96 -3.48
N THR A 175 -6.42 15.70 -3.11
CA THR A 175 -7.44 15.36 -2.10
C THR A 175 -6.89 15.27 -0.68
N VAL A 176 -5.57 15.37 -0.50
CA VAL A 176 -4.95 15.46 0.83
C VAL A 176 -4.69 16.92 1.14
N GLY A 177 -5.69 17.57 1.75
CA GLY A 177 -5.52 18.89 2.35
C GLY A 177 -4.25 18.88 3.21
N THR A 178 -3.24 19.64 2.79
CA THR A 178 -2.00 19.79 3.53
C THR A 178 -2.34 20.56 4.81
N PRO A 179 -2.11 20.05 6.02
CA PRO A 179 -2.06 20.94 7.17
C PRO A 179 -0.80 21.79 6.97
N GLN A 180 -1.00 23.05 6.64
CA GLN A 180 0.02 24.07 6.55
C GLN A 180 0.56 24.32 7.96
N GLY A 181 1.58 23.56 8.34
CA GLY A 181 2.27 23.67 9.62
C GLY A 181 3.76 23.79 9.39
N ARG A 182 4.22 25.04 9.27
CA ARG A 182 5.60 25.51 9.25
C ARG A 182 6.43 24.78 10.31
N TRP A 183 7.36 23.92 9.89
CA TRP A 183 8.39 23.36 10.78
C TRP A 183 9.38 24.48 11.08
N GLY A 184 9.13 25.20 12.17
CA GLY A 184 10.06 26.17 12.74
C GLY A 184 10.87 25.52 13.85
N ASP A 185 12.18 25.59 13.71
CA ASP A 185 13.15 25.41 14.79
C ASP A 185 12.77 26.29 15.99
N GLY A 186 12.77 25.71 17.18
CA GLY A 186 12.40 26.40 18.40
C GLY A 186 12.65 25.53 19.62
N GLY A 187 13.92 25.38 20.00
CA GLY A 187 14.30 24.73 21.23
C GLY A 187 13.82 25.53 22.46
N SER A 188 13.29 24.83 23.46
CA SER A 188 13.54 25.11 24.88
C SER A 188 13.01 23.98 25.78
N ARG A 189 13.99 23.28 26.38
CA ARG A 189 14.05 22.71 27.74
C ARG A 189 12.72 22.32 28.41
N GLY A 190 12.50 21.00 28.49
CA GLY A 190 11.68 20.34 29.51
C GLY A 190 12.39 19.07 29.98
N THR A 191 12.66 18.97 31.28
CA THR A 191 13.36 17.88 31.97
C THR A 191 12.67 16.52 31.83
N PRO A 192 13.39 15.38 31.71
CA PRO A 192 12.76 14.07 31.63
C PRO A 192 12.43 13.52 33.02
N HIS A 193 11.15 13.31 33.30
CA HIS A 193 10.71 12.45 34.40
C HIS A 193 10.89 10.98 33.98
N ARG A 194 11.73 10.27 34.72
CA ARG A 194 12.13 8.88 34.51
C ARG A 194 10.99 7.94 34.91
N SER A 195 10.33 7.30 33.94
CA SER A 195 9.59 6.05 34.19
C SER A 195 10.25 4.90 33.45
N ARG A 196 10.76 3.98 34.24
CA ARG A 196 11.46 2.74 33.88
C ARG A 196 10.47 1.78 33.21
N ALA A 197 10.53 1.65 31.89
CA ALA A 197 9.87 0.57 31.15
C ALA A 197 10.94 -0.42 30.68
N THR A 198 10.79 -1.65 31.14
CA THR A 198 11.63 -2.81 30.88
C THR A 198 11.80 -3.06 29.38
N GLY A 199 13.04 -3.31 28.97
CA GLY A 199 13.38 -3.70 27.60
C GLY A 199 12.63 -4.97 27.21
N ARG A 200 11.78 -4.85 26.20
CA ARG A 200 11.32 -5.97 25.38
C ARG A 200 11.53 -5.56 23.92
N THR A 201 12.57 -6.12 23.33
CA THR A 201 12.74 -6.17 21.89
C THR A 201 11.56 -6.95 21.32
N PHE A 202 10.65 -6.29 20.62
CA PHE A 202 9.58 -6.96 19.90
C PHE A 202 10.14 -7.51 18.59
N THR A 203 10.57 -8.76 18.62
CA THR A 203 10.70 -9.58 17.42
C THR A 203 9.30 -9.95 16.95
N PHE A 204 8.82 -9.30 15.89
CA PHE A 204 7.62 -9.76 15.18
C PHE A 204 8.00 -10.99 14.35
N SER A 205 7.75 -12.18 14.87
CA SER A 205 7.72 -13.39 14.06
C SER A 205 6.39 -13.43 13.31
N TYR A 206 6.44 -13.37 11.98
CA TYR A 206 5.29 -13.66 11.13
C TYR A 206 5.02 -15.17 11.21
N SER A 207 4.23 -15.58 12.20
CA SER A 207 3.60 -16.89 12.19
C SER A 207 2.40 -16.81 11.26
N VAL A 208 2.51 -17.43 10.09
CA VAL A 208 1.34 -17.75 9.25
C VAL A 208 0.52 -18.78 10.01
N ARG A 209 -0.34 -18.32 10.92
CA ARG A 209 -1.32 -19.20 11.54
C ARG A 209 -2.37 -19.56 10.48
N PRO A 210 -2.68 -20.84 10.25
CA PRO A 210 -3.78 -21.20 9.38
C PRO A 210 -5.08 -20.61 9.94
N CYS A 211 -5.80 -19.85 9.12
CA CYS A 211 -7.08 -19.26 9.49
C CYS A 211 -8.14 -20.37 9.58
N PRO A 212 -8.89 -20.51 10.70
CA PRO A 212 -9.85 -21.60 10.89
C PRO A 212 -11.14 -21.46 10.05
N VAL A 213 -11.30 -20.37 9.30
CA VAL A 213 -12.53 -20.05 8.55
C VAL A 213 -12.57 -20.69 7.15
N LEU A 214 -11.48 -21.32 6.69
CA LEU A 214 -11.44 -21.98 5.38
C LEU A 214 -12.40 -23.19 5.25
N ALA A 215 -12.98 -23.68 6.35
CA ALA A 215 -13.78 -24.90 6.34
C ALA A 215 -15.30 -24.71 6.08
N VAL A 216 -15.84 -23.48 6.03
CA VAL A 216 -17.32 -23.29 6.10
C VAL A 216 -17.97 -22.78 4.81
N LYS A 217 -17.20 -22.57 3.72
CA LYS A 217 -17.79 -22.09 2.45
C LYS A 217 -17.32 -22.87 1.21
N MET A 218 -17.21 -24.19 1.31
CA MET A 218 -17.55 -25.04 0.18
C MET A 218 -18.98 -25.53 0.42
N GLY A 219 -19.92 -24.93 -0.31
CA GLY A 219 -21.33 -25.33 -0.25
C GLY A 219 -21.46 -26.81 -0.54
N THR A 220 -22.18 -27.50 0.33
CA THR A 220 -22.85 -28.77 0.05
C THR A 220 -23.66 -28.61 -1.23
N GLY A 221 -23.13 -29.08 -2.36
CA GLY A 221 -23.94 -29.46 -3.49
C GLY A 221 -24.49 -30.84 -3.19
N ASP A 222 -25.74 -30.90 -2.74
CA ASP A 222 -26.48 -32.14 -2.67
C ASP A 222 -27.80 -32.03 -3.45
N THR A 223 -28.08 -33.12 -4.17
CA THR A 223 -29.28 -33.58 -4.86
C THR A 223 -29.96 -32.72 -5.93
N ARG A 224 -29.85 -33.17 -7.19
CA ARG A 224 -30.78 -34.15 -7.79
C ARG A 224 -30.11 -34.98 -8.87
#